data_AF-A0A024TZP4-F1
#
_entry.id   AF-A0A024TZP4-F1
#
_cell.length_a   1.000
_cell.length_b   1.000
_cell.length_c   1.000
_cell.angle_alpha   90.00
_cell.angle_beta   90.00
_cell.angle_gamma   90.00
#
_symmetry.space_group_name_H-M   'P 1'
#
loop_
_entity.id
_entity.type
_entity.pdbx_description
1 polymer ?
#
loop_
_entity_poly.entity_id
_entity_poly.type
_entity_poly.pdbx_seq_one_letter_code
_entity_poly.pdbx_strand_id
1 'polypeptide(L)'
;MTRPEFDQVARVGELVLPPELMRRVALFIPDVATFFSFLETYDSAGILGDLGMIRILGESCLYEKLWPDLHVGTRPESPRASQMLVVAKHYSHFALSGVVDVAWMQELCRVAPATDLHATDIRPAWKEAMEPFVDALAKLPPTRATFSIPRSEIWVPFLPRLCDSLRSLRFTFHDHTGLQPSQLGTLLEFVCGSSQITDLILENDPFSPPHVVTTAMVGHLTKWFHLAPVTHFRVGQWQLAEVDPSALTSLYDAWATCSTLEALVVVETKLLHL
;
A
#
# COMPACT_ATOMS: atom_id res chain seq x y z
N MET A 1 50.73 26.68 48.66
CA MET A 1 49.75 26.84 47.56
C MET A 1 49.89 25.64 46.64
N THR A 2 49.14 24.60 46.94
CA THR A 2 49.10 23.31 46.23
C THR A 2 47.96 23.37 45.21
N ARG A 3 48.27 23.12 43.94
CA ARG A 3 47.29 22.94 42.86
C ARG A 3 46.46 21.69 43.18
N PRO A 4 45.12 21.71 43.09
CA PRO A 4 44.36 20.48 43.13
C PRO A 4 44.54 19.72 41.82
N GLU A 5 44.97 18.47 41.93
CA GLU A 5 44.88 17.44 40.89
C GLU A 5 43.40 17.25 40.52
N PHE A 6 43.05 17.59 39.30
CA PHE A 6 41.80 17.15 38.67
C PHE A 6 42.00 15.73 38.12
N ASP A 7 42.22 14.77 39.02
CA ASP A 7 42.20 13.35 38.70
C ASP A 7 40.91 12.77 39.28
N GLN A 8 39.88 12.73 38.43
CA GLN A 8 38.69 11.86 38.47
C GLN A 8 37.55 12.51 37.67
N VAL A 9 37.70 12.58 36.35
CA VAL A 9 36.52 12.51 35.48
C VAL A 9 36.09 11.05 35.51
N ALA A 10 35.08 10.76 36.32
CA ALA A 10 34.41 9.47 36.31
C ALA A 10 34.13 9.09 34.85
N ARG A 11 34.68 7.96 34.42
CA ARG A 11 34.33 7.35 33.13
C ARG A 11 32.82 7.21 33.13
N VAL A 12 32.12 8.02 32.34
CA VAL A 12 30.75 7.74 31.96
C VAL A 12 30.83 6.35 31.34
N GLY A 13 30.38 5.33 32.06
CA GLY A 13 30.33 3.96 31.56
C GLY A 13 29.70 4.03 30.18
N GLU A 14 30.34 3.41 29.19
CA GLU A 14 29.86 3.40 27.81
C GLU A 14 28.36 3.17 27.82
N LEU A 15 27.60 4.19 27.41
CA LEU A 15 26.14 4.13 27.33
C LEU A 15 25.81 3.17 26.19
N VAL A 16 25.83 1.86 26.50
CA VAL A 16 25.44 0.81 25.56
C VAL A 16 23.92 0.85 25.48
N LEU A 17 23.40 1.31 24.35
CA LEU A 17 21.96 1.30 24.08
C LEU A 17 21.45 -0.15 24.10
N PRO A 18 20.32 -0.44 24.76
CA PRO A 18 19.75 -1.78 24.76
C PRO A 18 19.50 -2.28 23.33
N PRO A 19 19.79 -3.55 23.00
CA PRO A 19 19.60 -4.08 21.65
C PRO A 19 18.18 -3.89 21.10
N GLU A 20 17.18 -4.01 21.95
CA GLU A 20 15.77 -3.78 21.59
C GLU A 20 15.50 -2.34 21.14
N LEU A 21 16.15 -1.35 21.78
CA LEU A 21 16.03 0.04 21.39
C LEU A 21 16.67 0.28 20.02
N MET A 22 17.84 -0.31 19.77
CA MET A 22 18.54 -0.22 18.48
C MET A 22 17.72 -0.81 17.34
N ARG A 23 17.07 -1.96 17.56
CA ARG A 23 16.16 -2.57 16.58
C ARG A 23 14.97 -1.68 16.27
N ARG A 24 14.34 -1.10 17.30
CA ARG A 24 13.22 -0.17 17.10
C ARG A 24 13.66 1.05 16.31
N VAL A 25 14.78 1.67 16.69
CA VAL A 25 15.33 2.82 15.96
C VAL A 25 15.54 2.48 14.49
N ALA A 26 16.13 1.32 14.18
CA ALA A 26 16.31 0.87 12.79
C ALA A 26 14.97 0.84 12.02
N LEU A 27 13.92 0.29 12.62
CA LEU A 27 12.59 0.20 12.00
C LEU A 27 11.90 1.56 11.78
N PHE A 28 12.34 2.62 12.47
CA PHE A 28 11.83 3.99 12.30
C PHE A 28 12.58 4.79 11.22
N ILE A 29 13.63 4.24 10.61
CA ILE A 29 14.37 4.93 9.54
C ILE A 29 13.66 4.65 8.21
N PRO A 30 13.00 5.61 7.56
CA PRO A 30 12.32 5.34 6.29
C PRO A 30 13.28 5.31 5.09
N ASP A 31 14.41 6.02 5.21
CA ASP A 31 15.39 6.18 4.13
C ASP A 31 16.27 4.93 4.00
N VAL A 32 16.35 4.40 2.77
CA VAL A 32 17.08 3.16 2.46
C VAL A 32 18.56 3.29 2.77
N ALA A 33 19.21 4.36 2.32
CA ALA A 33 20.65 4.56 2.51
C ALA A 33 21.01 4.67 3.99
N THR A 34 20.22 5.45 4.74
CA THR A 34 20.39 5.63 6.18
C THR A 34 20.14 4.33 6.95
N PHE A 35 19.13 3.55 6.55
CA PHE A 35 18.82 2.26 7.17
C PHE A 35 19.97 1.25 6.99
N PHE A 36 20.46 1.06 5.77
CA PHE A 36 21.57 0.13 5.53
C PHE A 36 22.87 0.61 6.17
N SER A 37 23.16 1.92 6.16
CA SER A 37 24.30 2.49 6.91
C SER A 37 24.19 2.21 8.42
N PHE A 38 22.98 2.28 8.97
CA PHE A 38 22.72 1.92 10.37
C PHE A 38 22.97 0.43 10.61
N LEU A 39 22.48 -0.45 9.75
CA LEU A 39 22.73 -1.89 9.88
C LEU A 39 24.23 -2.20 9.84
N GLU A 40 24.98 -1.65 8.89
CA GLU A 40 26.43 -1.86 8.78
C GLU A 40 27.19 -1.39 10.03
N THR A 41 26.77 -0.27 10.60
CA THR A 41 27.42 0.31 11.79
C THR A 41 27.22 -0.58 13.02
N TYR A 42 26.03 -1.15 13.21
CA TYR A 42 25.63 -1.78 14.47
C TYR A 42 25.49 -3.32 14.43
N ASP A 43 25.57 -3.96 13.26
CA ASP A 43 25.47 -5.42 13.12
C ASP A 43 26.75 -6.16 13.58
N SER A 44 27.89 -5.47 13.63
CA SER A 44 29.19 -6.05 14.01
C SER A 44 29.21 -6.71 15.39
N ALA A 45 28.28 -6.32 16.28
CA ALA A 45 28.15 -6.86 17.64
C ALA A 45 26.95 -7.82 17.81
N GLY A 46 26.26 -8.21 16.72
CA GLY A 46 25.08 -9.09 16.77
C GLY A 46 23.86 -8.46 17.48
N ILE A 47 23.91 -7.16 17.75
CA ILE A 47 22.89 -6.40 18.51
C ILE A 47 21.54 -6.40 17.78
N LEU A 48 21.60 -6.37 16.45
CA LEU A 48 20.43 -6.22 15.57
C LEU A 48 19.62 -7.53 15.41
N GLY A 49 20.19 -8.68 15.81
CA GLY A 49 19.53 -9.98 15.72
C GLY A 49 19.08 -10.28 14.29
N ASP A 50 17.78 -10.58 14.11
CA ASP A 50 17.22 -10.91 12.79
C ASP A 50 17.28 -9.74 11.80
N LEU A 51 17.37 -8.48 12.25
CA LEU A 51 17.57 -7.34 11.33
C LEU A 51 18.94 -7.37 10.65
N GLY A 52 19.94 -8.02 11.26
CA GLY A 52 21.22 -8.29 10.60
C GLY A 52 21.07 -9.14 9.34
N MET A 53 20.03 -9.99 9.27
CA MET A 53 19.73 -10.76 8.06
C MET A 53 19.30 -9.86 6.88
N ILE A 54 18.71 -8.69 7.13
CA ILE A 54 18.37 -7.73 6.06
C ILE A 54 19.65 -7.18 5.42
N ARG A 55 20.69 -6.91 6.23
CA ARG A 55 22.02 -6.52 5.72
C ARG A 55 22.61 -7.60 4.83
N ILE A 56 22.58 -8.85 5.27
CA ILE A 56 23.09 -10.00 4.50
C ILE A 56 22.31 -10.16 3.19
N LEU A 57 20.99 -10.02 3.22
CA LEU A 57 20.17 -10.03 2.00
C LEU A 57 20.61 -8.93 1.03
N GLY A 58 20.95 -7.75 1.54
CA GLY A 58 21.47 -6.62 0.77
C GLY A 58 22.76 -6.92 0.00
N GLU A 59 23.57 -7.90 0.40
CA GLU A 59 24.77 -8.30 -0.35
C GLU A 59 24.42 -8.93 -1.72
N SER A 60 23.16 -9.36 -1.90
CA SER A 60 22.69 -10.07 -3.10
C SER A 60 21.41 -9.49 -3.73
N CYS A 61 20.82 -8.48 -3.10
CA CYS A 61 19.57 -7.84 -3.50
C CYS A 61 19.75 -6.32 -3.47
N LEU A 62 19.04 -5.63 -4.37
CA LEU A 62 18.95 -4.18 -4.33
C LEU A 62 18.30 -3.73 -3.01
N TYR A 63 18.89 -2.72 -2.36
CA TYR A 63 18.44 -2.25 -1.05
C TYR A 63 17.01 -1.72 -1.09
N GLU A 64 16.62 -1.09 -2.21
CA GLU A 64 15.28 -0.57 -2.46
C GLU A 64 14.22 -1.67 -2.55
N LYS A 65 14.63 -2.93 -2.77
CA LYS A 65 13.73 -4.09 -2.76
C LYS A 65 13.55 -4.69 -1.36
N LEU A 66 14.35 -4.25 -0.40
CA LEU A 66 14.39 -4.79 0.95
C LEU A 66 13.88 -3.79 1.99
N TRP A 67 13.82 -2.50 1.70
CA TRP A 67 13.42 -1.49 2.68
C TRP A 67 12.81 -0.26 1.99
N PRO A 68 11.80 0.42 2.57
CA PRO A 68 11.05 0.03 3.78
C PRO A 68 10.03 -1.10 3.54
N ASP A 69 9.66 -1.33 2.28
CA ASP A 69 8.72 -2.36 1.90
C ASP A 69 9.46 -3.62 1.48
N LEU A 70 8.92 -4.79 1.85
CA LEU A 70 9.46 -6.05 1.38
C LEU A 70 8.93 -6.31 -0.04
N HIS A 71 9.80 -6.24 -1.05
CA HIS A 71 9.39 -6.56 -2.41
C HIS A 71 9.25 -8.07 -2.60
N VAL A 72 8.06 -8.51 -3.00
CA VAL A 72 7.73 -9.91 -3.24
C VAL A 72 7.41 -10.12 -4.72
N GLY A 73 8.17 -11.03 -5.34
CA GLY A 73 7.98 -11.45 -6.73
C GLY A 73 8.01 -12.97 -6.82
N THR A 74 8.90 -13.51 -7.65
CA THR A 74 9.14 -14.96 -7.68
C THR A 74 9.89 -15.43 -6.43
N ARG A 75 9.70 -16.70 -6.05
CA ARG A 75 10.45 -17.31 -4.96
C ARG A 75 11.96 -17.25 -5.26
N PRO A 76 12.79 -16.66 -4.39
CA PRO A 76 14.22 -16.68 -4.58
C PRO A 76 14.80 -18.06 -4.26
N GLU A 77 15.98 -18.36 -4.79
CA GLU A 77 16.71 -19.59 -4.45
C GLU A 77 17.17 -19.60 -2.98
N SER A 78 17.30 -20.79 -2.41
CA SER A 78 17.93 -20.98 -1.09
C SER A 78 19.40 -20.53 -1.14
N PRO A 79 19.93 -19.83 -0.12
CA PRO A 79 19.37 -19.60 1.22
C PRO A 79 18.46 -18.36 1.35
N ARG A 80 18.32 -17.56 0.29
CA ARG A 80 17.62 -16.26 0.36
C ARG A 80 16.16 -16.38 0.75
N ALA A 81 15.45 -17.41 0.26
CA ALA A 81 14.08 -17.66 0.67
C ALA A 81 13.95 -17.84 2.20
N SER A 82 14.86 -18.61 2.81
CA SER A 82 14.85 -18.82 4.26
C SER A 82 15.17 -17.54 5.02
N GLN A 83 16.11 -16.73 4.52
CA GLN A 83 16.44 -15.43 5.11
C GLN A 83 15.25 -14.45 5.02
N MET A 84 14.56 -14.40 3.87
CA MET A 84 13.35 -13.59 3.70
C MET A 84 12.24 -13.97 4.69
N LEU A 85 12.02 -15.27 4.94
CA LEU A 85 11.05 -15.71 5.95
C LEU A 85 11.41 -15.23 7.36
N VAL A 86 12.69 -15.20 7.71
CA VAL A 86 13.16 -14.73 9.02
C VAL A 86 12.89 -13.23 9.20
N VAL A 87 13.15 -12.43 8.17
CA VAL A 87 12.99 -10.97 8.25
C VAL A 87 11.56 -10.50 8.00
N ALA A 88 10.71 -11.30 7.36
CA ALA A 88 9.34 -10.94 7.00
C ALA A 88 8.53 -10.38 8.17
N LYS A 89 8.76 -10.88 9.40
CA LYS A 89 8.10 -10.41 10.63
C LYS A 89 8.35 -8.94 10.98
N HIS A 90 9.35 -8.31 10.37
CA HIS A 90 9.66 -6.90 10.56
C HIS A 90 8.90 -5.97 9.60
N TYR A 91 8.16 -6.55 8.65
CA TYR A 91 7.43 -5.81 7.63
C TYR A 91 5.93 -5.93 7.83
N SER A 92 5.24 -4.80 7.74
CA SER A 92 3.78 -4.70 7.68
C SER A 92 3.28 -4.37 6.27
N HIS A 93 4.18 -3.99 5.37
CA HIS A 93 3.91 -3.54 4.01
C HIS A 93 4.68 -4.42 3.01
N PHE A 94 3.94 -5.06 2.10
CA PHE A 94 4.52 -5.88 1.03
C PHE A 94 4.30 -5.19 -0.32
N ALA A 95 5.38 -5.02 -1.07
CA ALA A 95 5.35 -4.48 -2.43
C ALA A 95 5.42 -5.62 -3.45
N LEU A 96 4.34 -5.84 -4.19
CA LEU A 96 4.32 -6.80 -5.28
C LEU A 96 4.70 -6.12 -6.59
N SER A 97 5.62 -6.71 -7.33
CA SER A 97 5.98 -6.19 -8.65
C SER A 97 6.37 -7.27 -9.66
N GLY A 98 5.92 -7.12 -10.90
CA GLY A 98 6.26 -8.03 -12.00
C GLY A 98 5.60 -9.40 -11.86
N VAL A 99 6.38 -10.48 -12.05
CA VAL A 99 5.87 -11.85 -11.92
C VAL A 99 5.82 -12.24 -10.45
N VAL A 100 4.63 -12.57 -9.96
CA VAL A 100 4.39 -12.92 -8.55
C VAL A 100 4.11 -14.41 -8.39
N ASP A 101 4.86 -15.06 -7.51
CA ASP A 101 4.57 -16.42 -7.04
C ASP A 101 3.64 -16.35 -5.81
N VAL A 102 2.38 -16.71 -5.99
CA VAL A 102 1.39 -16.59 -4.91
C VAL A 102 1.61 -17.63 -3.80
N ALA A 103 2.12 -18.82 -4.13
CA ALA A 103 2.42 -19.83 -3.12
C ALA A 103 3.53 -19.33 -2.19
N TRP A 104 4.55 -18.67 -2.76
CA TRP A 104 5.58 -17.99 -1.99
C TRP A 104 5.03 -16.86 -1.13
N MET A 105 4.13 -16.05 -1.69
CA MET A 105 3.49 -14.97 -0.93
C MET A 105 2.65 -15.49 0.24
N GLN A 106 1.92 -16.57 0.06
CA GLN A 106 1.16 -17.22 1.15
C GLN A 106 2.09 -17.75 2.25
N GLU A 107 3.26 -18.29 1.89
CA GLU A 107 4.28 -18.72 2.85
C GLU A 107 4.79 -17.54 3.69
N LEU A 108 5.08 -16.39 3.06
CA LEU A 108 5.46 -15.16 3.74
C LEU A 108 4.34 -14.65 4.67
N CYS A 109 3.10 -14.58 4.17
CA CYS A 109 1.96 -14.10 4.95
C CYS A 109 1.63 -14.99 6.16
N ARG A 110 2.02 -16.27 6.13
CA ARG A 110 1.88 -17.18 7.29
C ARG A 110 2.85 -16.81 8.42
N VAL A 111 4.01 -16.23 8.10
CA VAL A 111 5.01 -15.80 9.07
C VAL A 111 4.78 -14.35 9.51
N ALA A 112 4.34 -13.51 8.60
CA ALA A 112 4.07 -12.10 8.83
C ALA A 112 2.79 -11.68 8.07
N PRO A 113 1.65 -11.53 8.76
CA PRO A 113 0.43 -11.11 8.09
C PRO A 113 0.61 -9.69 7.53
N ALA A 114 0.67 -9.57 6.20
CA ALA A 114 0.77 -8.28 5.54
C ALA A 114 -0.50 -7.47 5.78
N THR A 115 -0.36 -6.30 6.40
CA THR A 115 -1.49 -5.39 6.63
C THR A 115 -1.75 -4.49 5.44
N ASP A 116 -0.71 -4.19 4.65
CA ASP A 116 -0.76 -3.34 3.47
C ASP A 116 -0.10 -4.02 2.28
N LEU A 117 -0.79 -3.98 1.15
CA LEU A 117 -0.36 -4.59 -0.11
C LEU A 117 -0.23 -3.53 -1.19
N HIS A 118 0.98 -3.30 -1.68
CA HIS A 118 1.24 -2.40 -2.79
C HIS A 118 1.58 -3.19 -4.05
N ALA A 119 0.63 -3.32 -4.98
CA ALA A 119 0.78 -4.06 -6.22
C ALA A 119 1.05 -3.14 -7.41
N THR A 120 2.22 -3.29 -8.04
CA THR A 120 2.65 -2.53 -9.21
C THR A 120 3.03 -3.43 -10.38
N ASP A 121 2.36 -3.30 -11.53
CA ASP A 121 2.57 -4.13 -12.73
C ASP A 121 2.64 -5.65 -12.43
N ILE A 122 1.76 -6.15 -11.56
CA ILE A 122 1.78 -7.56 -11.16
C ILE A 122 1.09 -8.42 -12.22
N ARG A 123 1.69 -9.59 -12.49
CA ARG A 123 1.18 -10.58 -13.43
C ARG A 123 1.40 -11.98 -12.87
N PRO A 124 0.48 -12.92 -13.16
CA PRO A 124 0.70 -14.32 -12.83
C PRO A 124 1.96 -14.85 -13.52
N ALA A 125 2.54 -15.92 -12.98
CA ALA A 125 3.64 -16.62 -13.63
C ALA A 125 3.24 -17.10 -15.03
N TRP A 126 4.21 -17.16 -15.96
CA TRP A 126 3.92 -17.55 -17.35
C TRP A 126 3.19 -18.89 -17.37
N LYS A 127 1.92 -18.89 -17.84
CA LYS A 127 0.94 -20.00 -17.96
C LYS A 127 -0.14 -20.08 -16.87
N GLU A 128 -0.07 -19.30 -15.81
CA GLU A 128 -1.16 -19.22 -14.83
C GLU A 128 -2.30 -18.34 -15.37
N ALA A 129 -3.54 -18.82 -15.22
CA ALA A 129 -4.73 -18.01 -15.50
C ALA A 129 -4.89 -16.92 -14.43
N MET A 130 -5.60 -15.85 -14.76
CA MET A 130 -5.83 -14.73 -13.83
C MET A 130 -6.73 -15.15 -12.66
N GLU A 131 -7.71 -16.03 -12.89
CA GLU A 131 -8.69 -16.42 -11.89
C GLU A 131 -8.05 -17.18 -10.71
N PRO A 132 -7.22 -18.23 -10.91
CA PRO A 132 -6.49 -18.88 -9.82
C PRO A 132 -5.51 -17.95 -9.12
N PHE A 133 -4.89 -17.01 -9.85
CA PHE A 133 -4.00 -16.01 -9.28
C PHE A 133 -4.75 -15.06 -8.33
N VAL A 134 -5.93 -14.60 -8.73
CA VAL A 134 -6.83 -13.78 -7.91
C VAL A 134 -7.35 -14.56 -6.70
N ASP A 135 -7.79 -15.81 -6.87
CA ASP A 135 -8.16 -16.68 -5.73
C ASP A 135 -7.01 -16.85 -4.75
N ALA A 136 -5.81 -16.94 -5.34
CA ALA A 136 -4.51 -16.87 -4.72
C ALA A 136 -4.41 -15.74 -3.68
N LEU A 137 -4.58 -14.52 -4.21
CA LEU A 137 -4.46 -13.25 -3.53
C LEU A 137 -5.61 -12.99 -2.54
N ALA A 138 -6.82 -13.43 -2.85
CA ALA A 138 -8.00 -13.31 -1.99
C ALA A 138 -7.84 -14.01 -0.63
N LYS A 139 -6.99 -15.04 -0.56
CA LYS A 139 -6.68 -15.74 0.69
C LYS A 139 -5.71 -14.99 1.59
N LEU A 140 -5.11 -13.92 1.08
CA LEU A 140 -4.27 -13.05 1.87
C LEU A 140 -5.19 -12.12 2.67
N PRO A 141 -4.82 -11.71 3.89
CA PRO A 141 -5.66 -10.83 4.71
C PRO A 141 -5.21 -9.35 4.67
N PRO A 142 -4.96 -8.69 3.51
CA PRO A 142 -4.54 -7.30 3.54
C PRO A 142 -5.71 -6.42 3.99
N THR A 143 -5.40 -5.45 4.86
CA THR A 143 -6.37 -4.42 5.26
C THR A 143 -6.37 -3.22 4.31
N ARG A 144 -5.26 -3.01 3.61
CA ARG A 144 -5.08 -1.95 2.62
C ARG A 144 -4.49 -2.55 1.35
N ALA A 145 -5.00 -2.12 0.20
CA ALA A 145 -4.46 -2.50 -1.09
C ALA A 145 -4.34 -1.29 -2.01
N THR A 146 -3.15 -1.13 -2.58
CA THR A 146 -2.86 -0.16 -3.63
C THR A 146 -2.54 -0.92 -4.90
N PHE A 147 -3.27 -0.63 -5.97
CA PHE A 147 -3.03 -1.17 -7.31
C PHE A 147 -2.57 -0.04 -8.22
N SER A 148 -1.27 -0.05 -8.56
CA SER A 148 -0.65 0.86 -9.52
C SER A 148 -0.20 0.06 -10.74
N ILE A 149 -1.14 -0.38 -11.56
CA ILE A 149 -0.90 -1.42 -12.58
C ILE A 149 -1.28 -0.86 -13.96
N PRO A 150 -0.39 -0.99 -14.98
CA PRO A 150 -0.81 -0.87 -16.37
C PRO A 150 -1.93 -1.87 -16.63
N ARG A 151 -3.04 -1.42 -17.21
CA ARG A 151 -4.25 -2.23 -17.39
C ARG A 151 -4.97 -2.60 -16.10
N SER A 152 -4.98 -1.72 -15.09
CA SER A 152 -5.67 -1.96 -13.81
C SER A 152 -7.16 -2.32 -13.96
N GLU A 153 -7.78 -2.03 -15.09
CA GLU A 153 -9.14 -2.44 -15.43
C GLU A 153 -9.35 -3.96 -15.43
N ILE A 154 -8.30 -4.75 -15.66
CA ILE A 154 -8.37 -6.22 -15.59
C ILE A 154 -8.69 -6.69 -14.17
N TRP A 155 -8.40 -5.88 -13.15
CA TRP A 155 -8.60 -6.21 -11.74
C TRP A 155 -10.01 -5.92 -11.25
N VAL A 156 -10.74 -5.01 -11.90
CA VAL A 156 -12.08 -4.59 -11.48
C VAL A 156 -13.05 -5.77 -11.29
N PRO A 157 -13.14 -6.76 -12.22
CA PRO A 157 -14.03 -7.91 -12.05
C PRO A 157 -13.66 -8.81 -10.87
N PHE A 158 -12.42 -8.71 -10.38
CA PHE A 158 -11.86 -9.56 -9.35
C PHE A 158 -11.88 -8.93 -7.97
N LEU A 159 -12.09 -7.61 -7.89
CA LEU A 159 -12.16 -6.87 -6.64
C LEU A 159 -13.09 -7.52 -5.61
N PRO A 160 -14.34 -7.91 -5.94
CA PRO A 160 -15.27 -8.53 -4.97
C PRO A 160 -14.70 -9.72 -4.21
N ARG A 161 -13.71 -10.42 -4.78
CA ARG A 161 -13.08 -11.60 -4.17
C ARG A 161 -11.99 -11.23 -3.17
N LEU A 162 -11.42 -10.03 -3.26
CA LEU A 162 -10.34 -9.53 -2.40
C LEU A 162 -10.86 -8.82 -1.13
N CYS A 163 -12.17 -8.89 -0.85
CA CYS A 163 -12.88 -7.86 -0.07
C CYS A 163 -13.03 -8.08 1.42
N ASP A 164 -12.96 -9.31 1.90
CA ASP A 164 -13.40 -9.61 3.27
C ASP A 164 -12.61 -8.84 4.33
N SER A 165 -11.37 -8.42 4.00
CA SER A 165 -10.49 -7.64 4.88
C SER A 165 -10.22 -6.21 4.39
N LEU A 166 -10.63 -5.84 3.18
CA LEU A 166 -10.16 -4.62 2.53
C LEU A 166 -10.89 -3.36 3.04
N ARG A 167 -10.11 -2.40 3.55
CA ARG A 167 -10.60 -1.10 4.06
C ARG A 167 -10.21 0.08 3.19
N SER A 168 -9.02 0.02 2.61
CA SER A 168 -8.49 1.06 1.73
C SER A 168 -8.21 0.52 0.35
N LEU A 169 -8.73 1.19 -0.67
CA LEU A 169 -8.54 0.86 -2.07
C LEU A 169 -7.98 2.07 -2.82
N ARG A 170 -6.76 1.91 -3.35
CA ARG A 170 -6.15 2.91 -4.23
C ARG A 170 -5.92 2.32 -5.62
N PHE A 171 -6.36 3.02 -6.64
CA PHE A 171 -6.01 2.76 -8.04
C PHE A 171 -5.26 3.95 -8.64
N THR A 172 -4.15 3.64 -9.30
CA THR A 172 -3.43 4.59 -10.14
C THR A 172 -3.42 4.08 -11.57
N PHE A 173 -4.07 4.81 -12.47
CA PHE A 173 -4.22 4.48 -13.88
C PHE A 173 -3.11 5.13 -14.69
N HIS A 174 -2.31 4.32 -15.39
CA HIS A 174 -1.15 4.77 -16.18
C HIS A 174 -1.35 4.63 -17.69
N ASP A 175 -2.56 4.28 -18.15
CA ASP A 175 -2.81 4.03 -19.56
C ASP A 175 -3.37 5.27 -20.29
N HIS A 176 -3.04 5.39 -21.58
CA HIS A 176 -3.61 6.44 -22.42
C HIS A 176 -5.10 6.22 -22.73
N THR A 177 -5.65 5.07 -22.34
CA THR A 177 -7.04 4.70 -22.61
C THR A 177 -7.99 5.05 -21.46
N GLY A 178 -7.49 5.23 -20.24
CA GLY A 178 -8.29 5.42 -19.04
C GLY A 178 -9.22 4.23 -18.76
N LEU A 179 -9.89 4.25 -17.60
CA LEU A 179 -11.01 3.36 -17.36
C LEU A 179 -12.16 3.69 -18.31
N GLN A 180 -12.68 2.67 -18.98
CA GLN A 180 -13.95 2.79 -19.68
C GLN A 180 -15.07 3.07 -18.67
N PRO A 181 -16.12 3.81 -19.05
CA PRO A 181 -17.22 4.11 -18.14
C PRO A 181 -17.85 2.86 -17.51
N SER A 182 -17.99 1.76 -18.26
CA SER A 182 -18.50 0.49 -17.71
C SER A 182 -17.63 -0.08 -16.58
N GLN A 183 -16.31 0.07 -16.67
CA GLN A 183 -15.36 -0.44 -15.69
C GLN A 183 -15.35 0.45 -14.44
N LEU A 184 -15.36 1.77 -14.60
CA LEU A 184 -15.53 2.70 -13.48
C LEU A 184 -16.87 2.48 -12.78
N GLY A 185 -17.94 2.25 -13.53
CA GLY A 185 -19.26 1.92 -13.00
C GLY A 185 -19.22 0.65 -12.15
N THR A 186 -18.61 -0.43 -12.66
CA THR A 186 -18.45 -1.69 -11.93
C THR A 186 -17.65 -1.51 -10.64
N LEU A 187 -16.57 -0.72 -10.69
CA LEU A 187 -15.74 -0.41 -9.52
C LEU A 187 -16.53 0.35 -8.44
N LEU A 188 -17.30 1.37 -8.84
CA LEU A 188 -18.07 2.19 -7.91
C LEU A 188 -19.29 1.46 -7.36
N GLU A 189 -19.94 0.63 -8.17
CA GLU A 189 -21.00 -0.29 -7.72
C GLU A 189 -20.46 -1.25 -6.66
N PHE A 190 -19.28 -1.82 -6.92
CA PHE A 190 -18.59 -2.69 -5.98
C PHE A 190 -18.27 -1.97 -4.65
N VAL A 191 -17.68 -0.77 -4.70
CA VAL A 191 -17.39 0.02 -3.48
C VAL A 191 -18.66 0.34 -2.72
N CYS A 192 -19.74 0.73 -3.42
CA CYS A 192 -21.06 0.98 -2.83
C CYS A 192 -21.64 -0.25 -2.13
N GLY A 193 -21.34 -1.46 -2.61
CA GLY A 193 -21.76 -2.72 -2.00
C GLY A 193 -20.94 -3.13 -0.77
N SER A 194 -19.77 -2.54 -0.56
CA SER A 194 -18.88 -2.87 0.55
C SER A 194 -19.18 -2.04 1.79
N SER A 195 -19.33 -2.71 2.94
CA SER A 195 -19.42 -2.05 4.24
C SER A 195 -18.06 -1.86 4.93
N GLN A 196 -16.97 -2.37 4.34
CA GLN A 196 -15.63 -2.34 4.94
C GLN A 196 -14.74 -1.25 4.32
N ILE A 197 -14.98 -0.90 3.06
CA ILE A 197 -14.18 0.12 2.35
C ILE A 197 -14.55 1.50 2.88
N THR A 198 -13.58 2.13 3.52
CA THR A 198 -13.66 3.48 4.10
C THR A 198 -12.80 4.48 3.36
N ASP A 199 -11.80 4.01 2.61
CA ASP A 199 -10.84 4.85 1.91
C ASP A 199 -10.80 4.47 0.42
N LEU A 200 -11.10 5.44 -0.45
CA LEU A 200 -11.07 5.26 -1.90
C LEU A 200 -10.25 6.36 -2.56
N ILE A 201 -9.24 5.95 -3.34
CA ILE A 201 -8.39 6.86 -4.10
C ILE A 201 -8.31 6.38 -5.54
N LEU A 202 -8.81 7.21 -6.46
CA LEU A 202 -8.76 6.96 -7.91
C LEU A 202 -7.95 8.08 -8.55
N GLU A 203 -6.73 7.76 -8.96
CA GLU A 203 -5.77 8.69 -9.55
C GLU A 203 -5.49 8.32 -10.99
N ASN A 204 -5.58 9.30 -11.89
CA ASN A 204 -5.07 9.16 -13.25
C ASN A 204 -3.68 9.75 -13.36
N ASP A 205 -2.88 9.18 -14.25
CA ASP A 205 -1.70 9.85 -14.77
C ASP A 205 -2.11 11.16 -15.48
N PRO A 206 -1.30 12.24 -15.38
CA PRO A 206 -1.62 13.53 -15.99
C PRO A 206 -1.88 13.48 -17.51
N PHE A 207 -1.39 12.44 -18.20
CA PHE A 207 -1.56 12.24 -19.64
C PHE A 207 -2.73 11.32 -20.01
N SER A 208 -3.44 10.76 -19.03
CA SER A 208 -4.63 9.93 -19.26
C SER A 208 -5.86 10.80 -19.59
N PRO A 209 -6.81 10.29 -20.40
CA PRO A 209 -8.06 10.99 -20.65
C PRO A 209 -8.92 11.08 -19.38
N PRO A 210 -9.71 12.16 -19.22
CA PRO A 210 -10.66 12.26 -18.13
C PRO A 210 -11.66 11.10 -18.09
N HIS A 211 -12.05 10.67 -16.89
CA HIS A 211 -13.09 9.66 -16.72
C HIS A 211 -14.47 10.28 -16.95
N VAL A 212 -15.25 9.70 -17.87
CA VAL A 212 -16.66 10.05 -18.05
C VAL A 212 -17.48 9.43 -16.92
N VAL A 213 -18.07 10.29 -16.09
CA VAL A 213 -18.88 9.88 -14.94
C VAL A 213 -20.36 10.00 -15.30
N THR A 214 -21.13 8.97 -14.98
CA THR A 214 -22.58 8.94 -15.22
C THR A 214 -23.38 9.22 -13.95
N THR A 215 -24.66 9.57 -14.12
CA THR A 215 -25.59 9.74 -12.99
C THR A 215 -25.69 8.50 -12.10
N ALA A 216 -25.63 7.29 -12.69
CA ALA A 216 -25.64 6.05 -11.92
C ALA A 216 -24.40 5.91 -11.00
N MET A 217 -23.22 6.25 -11.52
CA MET A 217 -21.96 6.25 -10.75
C MET A 217 -22.02 7.21 -9.57
N VAL A 218 -22.57 8.41 -9.79
CA VAL A 218 -22.80 9.38 -8.71
C VAL A 218 -23.78 8.81 -7.68
N GLY A 219 -24.85 8.16 -8.11
CA GLY A 219 -25.77 7.46 -7.20
C GLY A 219 -25.10 6.40 -6.32
N HIS A 220 -24.18 5.60 -6.89
CA HIS A 220 -23.39 4.63 -6.13
C HIS A 220 -22.51 5.30 -5.08
N LEU A 221 -21.81 6.39 -5.43
CA LEU A 221 -20.97 7.14 -4.51
C LEU A 221 -21.79 7.76 -3.38
N THR A 222 -22.88 8.47 -3.71
CA THR A 222 -23.77 9.08 -2.72
C THR A 222 -24.25 8.03 -1.71
N LYS A 223 -24.67 6.87 -2.21
CA LYS A 223 -25.10 5.75 -1.37
C LYS A 223 -23.96 5.21 -0.50
N TRP A 224 -22.76 5.05 -1.05
CA TRP A 224 -21.59 4.63 -0.28
C TRP A 224 -21.28 5.58 0.89
N PHE A 225 -21.29 6.90 0.65
CA PHE A 225 -21.08 7.91 1.70
C PHE A 225 -22.13 7.87 2.83
N HIS A 226 -23.34 7.41 2.53
CA HIS A 226 -24.38 7.22 3.55
C HIS A 226 -24.31 5.88 4.29
N LEU A 227 -23.71 4.86 3.69
CA LEU A 227 -23.69 3.49 4.24
C LEU A 227 -22.38 3.14 4.94
N ALA A 228 -21.26 3.70 4.52
CA ALA A 228 -19.94 3.42 5.04
C ALA A 228 -19.37 4.62 5.82
N PRO A 229 -18.54 4.39 6.85
CA PRO A 229 -17.83 5.45 7.54
C PRO A 229 -16.63 5.91 6.71
N VAL A 230 -16.90 6.61 5.60
CA VAL A 230 -15.88 7.07 4.66
C VAL A 230 -14.93 8.04 5.36
N THR A 231 -13.63 7.78 5.28
CA THR A 231 -12.55 8.56 5.91
C THR A 231 -11.75 9.34 4.87
N HIS A 232 -11.42 8.73 3.73
CA HIS A 232 -10.67 9.37 2.66
C HIS A 232 -11.34 9.13 1.31
N PHE A 233 -11.55 10.21 0.57
CA PHE A 233 -12.00 10.14 -0.81
C PHE A 233 -11.18 11.07 -1.69
N ARG A 234 -10.52 10.49 -2.69
CA ARG A 234 -9.72 11.25 -3.66
C ARG A 234 -10.01 10.80 -5.07
N VAL A 235 -10.31 11.75 -5.93
CA VAL A 235 -10.60 11.53 -7.34
C VAL A 235 -9.98 12.63 -8.19
N GLY A 236 -9.55 12.26 -9.40
CA GLY A 236 -8.93 13.15 -10.36
C GLY A 236 -9.57 13.06 -11.74
N GLN A 237 -9.59 14.18 -12.47
CA GLN A 237 -9.93 14.22 -13.89
C GLN A 237 -11.29 13.61 -14.23
N TRP A 238 -12.33 13.95 -13.49
CA TRP A 238 -13.69 13.50 -13.80
C TRP A 238 -14.41 14.48 -14.73
N GLN A 239 -15.11 13.94 -15.72
CA GLN A 239 -16.02 14.67 -16.60
C GLN A 239 -17.46 14.45 -16.14
N LEU A 240 -18.05 15.51 -15.57
CA LEU A 240 -19.39 15.49 -14.97
C LEU A 240 -20.49 16.07 -15.89
N ALA A 241 -20.16 16.40 -17.14
CA ALA A 241 -21.03 17.18 -18.03
C ALA A 241 -22.41 16.52 -18.32
N GLU A 242 -22.48 15.19 -18.24
CA GLU A 242 -23.70 14.41 -18.52
C GLU A 242 -24.42 13.96 -17.24
N VAL A 243 -23.94 14.36 -16.06
CA VAL A 243 -24.54 13.99 -14.78
C VAL A 243 -25.75 14.88 -14.50
N ASP A 244 -26.85 14.26 -14.06
CA ASP A 244 -28.03 14.99 -13.60
C ASP A 244 -27.66 15.95 -12.43
N PRO A 245 -28.00 17.25 -12.52
CA PRO A 245 -27.73 18.20 -11.45
C PRO A 245 -28.25 17.75 -10.08
N SER A 246 -29.43 17.13 -10.01
CA SER A 246 -30.01 16.66 -8.74
C SER A 246 -29.18 15.53 -8.09
N ALA A 247 -28.53 14.69 -8.89
CA ALA A 247 -27.64 13.65 -8.40
C ALA A 247 -26.34 14.25 -7.85
N LEU A 248 -25.79 15.29 -8.51
CA LEU A 248 -24.64 16.04 -8.01
C LEU A 248 -24.96 16.76 -6.70
N THR A 249 -26.14 17.39 -6.57
CA THR A 249 -26.60 17.99 -5.31
C THR A 249 -26.58 16.95 -4.19
N SER A 250 -27.16 15.78 -4.45
CA SER A 250 -27.22 14.70 -3.47
C SER A 250 -25.83 14.22 -3.06
N LEU A 251 -24.88 14.14 -4.00
CA LEU A 251 -23.50 13.78 -3.71
C LEU A 251 -22.80 14.84 -2.85
N TYR A 252 -22.97 16.12 -3.16
CA TYR A 252 -22.37 17.20 -2.39
C TYR A 252 -22.96 17.27 -0.97
N ASP A 253 -24.26 17.05 -0.82
CA ASP A 253 -24.92 16.93 0.49
C ASP A 253 -24.35 15.74 1.28
N ALA A 254 -24.15 14.59 0.62
CA ALA A 254 -23.52 13.42 1.25
C ALA A 254 -22.09 13.72 1.71
N TRP A 255 -21.29 14.43 0.91
CA TRP A 255 -19.94 14.88 1.31
C TRP A 255 -20.00 15.82 2.51
N ALA A 256 -20.91 16.80 2.50
CA ALA A 256 -21.02 17.79 3.57
C ALA A 256 -21.53 17.19 4.89
N THR A 257 -22.29 16.10 4.83
CA THR A 257 -22.90 15.45 6.00
C THR A 257 -22.13 14.24 6.51
N CYS A 258 -21.11 13.77 5.78
CA CYS A 258 -20.27 12.64 6.19
C CYS A 258 -19.33 13.05 7.34
N SER A 259 -19.71 12.76 8.59
CA SER A 259 -18.96 13.16 9.78
C SER A 259 -17.62 12.43 9.97
N THR A 260 -17.42 11.32 9.26
CA THR A 260 -16.18 10.53 9.32
C THR A 260 -15.14 10.97 8.31
N LEU A 261 -15.49 11.86 7.38
CA LEU A 261 -14.63 12.27 6.27
C LEU A 261 -13.50 13.16 6.78
N GLU A 262 -12.27 12.66 6.71
CA GLU A 262 -11.06 13.36 7.13
C GLU A 262 -10.41 14.09 5.95
N ALA A 263 -10.49 13.51 4.74
CA ALA A 263 -9.93 14.10 3.53
C ALA A 263 -10.85 13.93 2.31
N LEU A 264 -11.23 15.05 1.72
CA LEU A 264 -11.89 15.12 0.41
C LEU A 264 -10.95 15.83 -0.56
N VAL A 265 -10.50 15.13 -1.60
CA VAL A 265 -9.61 15.72 -2.60
C VAL A 265 -10.13 15.47 -4.00
N VAL A 266 -10.47 16.56 -4.68
CA VAL A 266 -10.96 16.56 -6.06
C VAL A 266 -9.96 17.34 -6.90
N VAL A 267 -9.29 16.65 -7.83
CA VAL A 267 -8.21 17.23 -8.65
C VAL A 267 -8.65 17.29 -10.10
N GLU A 268 -8.33 18.39 -10.79
CA GLU A 268 -8.53 18.52 -12.25
C GLU A 268 -9.95 18.17 -12.74
N THR A 269 -10.94 18.34 -11.87
CA THR A 269 -12.34 18.01 -12.12
C THR A 269 -13.14 19.30 -12.08
N LYS A 270 -13.87 19.60 -13.14
CA LYS A 270 -14.78 20.75 -13.16
C LYS A 270 -16.03 20.39 -12.37
N LEU A 271 -16.04 20.76 -11.09
CA LEU A 271 -17.23 20.71 -10.27
C LEU A 271 -18.25 21.68 -10.89
N LEU A 272 -19.40 21.13 -11.28
CA LEU A 272 -20.48 21.94 -11.82
C LEU A 272 -21.14 22.69 -10.66
N HIS A 273 -21.30 24.00 -10.83
CA HIS A 273 -22.13 24.81 -9.94
C HIS A 273 -23.59 24.42 -10.20
N LEU A 274 -24.30 24.13 -9.11
CA LEU A 274 -25.73 23.82 -9.11
C LEU A 274 -26.56 25.09 -9.02
#